data_AF-A0A9P0CVD2-F1
#
_entry.id   AF-A0A9P0CVD2-F1
#
_cell.length_a   1.000
_cell.length_b   1.000
_cell.length_c   1.000
_cell.angle_alpha   90.00
_cell.angle_beta   90.00
_cell.angle_gamma   90.00
#
_symmetry.space_group_name_H-M   'P 1'
#
loop_
_entity.id
_entity.type
_entity.pdbx_description
1 polymer ?
#
loop_
_entity_poly.entity_id
_entity_poly.type
_entity_poly.pdbx_seq_one_letter_code
_entity_poly.pdbx_strand_id
1 'polypeptide(L)'
;MSISNDDNEFEDGVEYHKKIEYLVKSLKSTGAAPKDKRGLHGKQENSLSIETKSAVREHINSFKGRNGHYSLNRTSKLYLPKDLCVKKTNNMFCELNSTSKLSYESYRTIFNHDFNIGFGYLRTNTCSTCDEFVVKLKGLEAEKRRASNDKDVKKITKKN
;
A
#
# COMPACT_ATOMS: atom_id res chain seq x y z
N MET A 1 -47.70 51.52 -23.72
CA MET A 1 -46.41 52.23 -23.82
C MET A 1 -45.31 51.22 -23.59
N SER A 2 -44.69 50.82 -24.69
CA SER A 2 -43.61 49.83 -24.74
C SER A 2 -42.36 50.45 -24.11
N ILE A 3 -41.84 49.84 -23.05
CA ILE A 3 -40.51 50.18 -22.53
C ILE A 3 -39.54 49.29 -23.31
N SER A 4 -38.84 49.91 -24.24
CA SER A 4 -37.75 49.33 -25.03
C SER A 4 -36.66 48.82 -24.10
N ASN A 5 -36.36 47.53 -24.20
CA ASN A 5 -35.11 46.96 -23.72
C ASN A 5 -34.03 47.37 -24.72
N ASP A 6 -33.27 48.40 -24.38
CA ASP A 6 -32.05 48.72 -25.10
C ASP A 6 -30.96 47.77 -24.60
N ASP A 7 -30.85 46.63 -25.30
CA ASP A 7 -29.71 45.73 -25.28
C ASP A 7 -28.49 46.50 -25.80
N ASN A 8 -27.75 47.15 -24.90
CA ASN A 8 -26.41 47.61 -25.18
C ASN A 8 -25.46 46.40 -25.18
N GLU A 9 -25.39 45.74 -26.33
CA GLU A 9 -24.26 44.90 -26.74
C GLU A 9 -23.00 45.77 -26.75
N PHE A 10 -22.30 45.77 -25.62
CA PHE A 10 -20.96 46.33 -25.52
C PHE A 10 -19.96 45.20 -25.80
N GLU A 11 -19.65 45.05 -27.08
CA GLU A 11 -18.52 44.32 -27.65
C GLU A 11 -17.21 44.93 -27.15
N ASP A 12 -16.60 44.33 -26.13
CA ASP A 12 -15.21 44.62 -25.76
C ASP A 12 -14.44 43.30 -25.66
N GLY A 13 -13.76 42.98 -26.77
CA GLY A 13 -12.83 41.86 -26.95
C GLY A 13 -11.53 42.03 -26.16
N VAL A 14 -11.62 42.29 -24.86
CA VAL A 14 -10.47 42.30 -23.96
C VAL A 14 -10.41 40.94 -23.28
N GLU A 15 -9.37 40.15 -23.57
CA GLU A 15 -9.07 38.93 -22.82
C GLU A 15 -8.74 39.31 -21.37
N TYR A 16 -9.77 39.28 -20.52
CA TYR A 16 -9.61 39.62 -19.13
C TYR A 16 -8.78 38.55 -18.44
N HIS A 17 -7.78 38.98 -17.67
CA HIS A 17 -7.01 38.07 -16.83
C HIS A 17 -7.96 37.23 -15.96
N LYS A 18 -7.86 35.89 -15.98
CA LYS A 18 -8.79 34.89 -15.37
C LYS A 18 -9.40 35.25 -14.00
N LYS A 19 -8.68 36.04 -13.20
CA LYS A 19 -9.17 36.60 -11.92
C LYS A 19 -10.34 37.56 -12.09
N ILE A 20 -10.27 38.47 -13.06
CA ILE A 20 -11.31 39.46 -13.35
C ILE A 20 -12.56 38.74 -13.86
N GLU A 21 -12.41 37.77 -14.77
CA GLU A 21 -13.52 36.94 -15.26
C GLU A 21 -14.23 36.22 -14.11
N TYR A 22 -13.47 35.62 -13.18
CA TYR A 22 -14.02 34.95 -12.00
C TYR A 22 -14.79 35.92 -11.09
N LEU A 23 -14.27 37.13 -10.86
CA LEU A 23 -14.92 38.16 -10.05
C LEU A 23 -16.22 38.64 -10.70
N VAL A 24 -16.19 38.98 -11.99
CA VAL A 24 -17.37 39.42 -12.76
C VAL A 24 -18.44 38.32 -12.76
N LYS A 25 -18.05 37.06 -12.96
CA LYS A 25 -18.97 35.92 -12.92
C LYS A 25 -19.65 35.77 -11.56
N SER A 26 -18.89 35.86 -10.46
CA SER A 26 -19.44 35.77 -9.11
C SER A 26 -20.37 36.95 -8.77
N LEU A 27 -20.04 38.16 -9.23
CA LEU A 27 -20.87 39.34 -9.03
C LEU A 27 -22.20 39.20 -9.78
N LYS A 28 -22.16 38.76 -11.04
CA LYS A 28 -23.37 38.53 -11.85
C LYS A 28 -24.27 37.43 -11.26
N SER A 29 -23.70 36.34 -10.74
CA SER A 29 -24.49 35.22 -10.22
C SER A 29 -25.05 35.43 -8.82
N THR A 30 -24.31 36.12 -7.96
CA THR A 30 -24.57 36.14 -6.50
C THR A 30 -24.78 37.53 -5.94
N GLY A 31 -24.60 38.59 -6.74
CA GLY A 31 -24.71 39.99 -6.33
C GLY A 31 -23.61 40.47 -5.37
N ALA A 32 -22.62 39.62 -5.06
CA ALA A 32 -21.56 39.91 -4.10
C ALA A 32 -20.22 39.31 -4.55
N ALA A 33 -19.13 39.89 -4.06
CA ALA A 33 -17.79 39.39 -4.31
C ALA A 33 -17.60 37.97 -3.70
N PRO A 34 -16.83 37.09 -4.36
CA PRO A 34 -16.58 35.74 -3.83
C PRO A 34 -15.89 35.81 -2.46
N LYS A 35 -16.40 35.06 -1.49
CA LYS A 35 -15.78 34.94 -0.16
C LYS A 35 -14.44 34.21 -0.25
N ASP A 36 -13.49 34.60 0.60
CA ASP A 36 -12.21 33.90 0.74
C ASP A 36 -12.44 32.48 1.26
N LYS A 37 -11.95 31.49 0.50
CA LYS A 37 -12.04 30.06 0.82
C LYS A 37 -10.68 29.44 1.17
N ARG A 38 -9.64 30.24 1.35
CA ARG A 38 -8.32 29.73 1.77
C ARG A 38 -8.44 28.98 3.09
N GLY A 39 -7.77 27.83 3.20
CA GLY A 39 -7.78 26.98 4.39
C GLY A 39 -9.06 26.17 4.60
N LEU A 40 -10.15 26.46 3.88
CA LEU A 40 -11.40 25.69 3.93
C LEU A 40 -11.32 24.47 3.01
N HIS A 41 -10.55 23.48 3.45
CA HIS A 41 -10.58 22.16 2.84
C HIS A 41 -11.76 21.40 3.45
N GLY A 42 -12.77 21.08 2.64
CA GLY A 42 -13.81 20.13 3.06
C GLY A 42 -13.20 18.77 3.42
N LYS A 43 -13.97 17.93 4.13
CA LYS A 43 -13.57 16.53 4.40
C LYS A 43 -13.21 15.88 3.07
N GLN A 44 -11.94 15.45 2.91
CA GLN A 44 -11.49 14.82 1.67
C GLN A 44 -12.32 13.56 1.39
N GLU A 45 -13.17 13.62 0.36
CA GLU A 45 -13.95 12.49 -0.14
C GLU A 45 -13.04 11.34 -0.62
N ASN A 46 -11.78 11.65 -0.92
CA ASN A 46 -10.74 10.67 -1.28
C ASN A 46 -10.14 9.93 -0.08
N SER A 47 -10.64 10.15 1.14
CA SER A 47 -10.24 9.32 2.27
C SER A 47 -10.69 7.88 2.03
N LEU A 48 -9.75 6.93 2.16
CA LEU A 48 -10.07 5.52 2.12
C LEU A 48 -11.20 5.17 3.11
N SER A 49 -12.12 4.31 2.65
CA SER A 49 -13.20 3.80 3.48
C SER A 49 -12.64 3.01 4.67
N ILE A 50 -13.42 2.98 5.76
CA ILE A 50 -13.05 2.24 6.98
C ILE A 50 -12.92 0.74 6.67
N GLU A 51 -13.83 0.22 5.86
CA GLU A 51 -13.85 -1.19 5.41
C GLU A 51 -12.57 -1.56 4.67
N THR A 52 -12.15 -0.75 3.68
CA THR A 52 -10.91 -0.99 2.93
C THR A 52 -9.69 -0.94 3.84
N LYS A 53 -9.65 -0.03 4.82
CA LYS A 53 -8.57 0.01 5.81
C LYS A 53 -8.54 -1.25 6.67
N SER A 54 -9.69 -1.77 7.10
CA SER A 54 -9.77 -3.03 7.86
C SER A 54 -9.27 -4.21 7.04
N ALA A 55 -9.74 -4.34 5.80
CA ALA A 55 -9.32 -5.41 4.89
C ALA A 55 -7.81 -5.41 4.65
N VAL A 56 -7.20 -4.23 4.48
CA VAL A 56 -5.73 -4.11 4.36
C VAL A 56 -5.03 -4.60 5.62
N ARG A 57 -5.52 -4.23 6.81
CA ARG A 57 -4.92 -4.66 8.09
C ARG A 57 -5.04 -6.16 8.30
N GLU A 58 -6.20 -6.74 8.02
CA GLU A 58 -6.44 -8.18 8.08
C GLU A 58 -5.52 -8.94 7.14
N HIS A 59 -5.37 -8.46 5.90
CA HIS A 59 -4.43 -9.03 4.95
C HIS A 59 -2.98 -8.95 5.46
N ILE A 60 -2.53 -7.82 6.01
CA ILE A 60 -1.18 -7.70 6.57
C ILE A 60 -0.98 -8.64 7.77
N ASN A 61 -1.99 -8.79 8.63
CA ASN A 61 -1.95 -9.71 9.78
C ASN A 61 -1.93 -11.19 9.38
N SER A 62 -2.39 -11.53 8.17
CA SER A 62 -2.37 -12.92 7.68
C SER A 62 -0.94 -13.44 7.44
N PHE A 63 0.04 -12.55 7.27
CA PHE A 63 1.44 -12.96 7.04
C PHE A 63 2.07 -13.51 8.32
N LYS A 64 2.65 -14.71 8.21
CA LYS A 64 3.44 -15.32 9.28
C LYS A 64 4.86 -14.75 9.26
N GLY A 65 5.19 -13.93 10.26
CA GLY A 65 6.57 -13.49 10.50
C GLY A 65 7.18 -14.11 11.75
N ARG A 66 8.48 -13.86 11.94
CA ARG A 66 9.26 -14.32 13.08
C ARG A 66 9.62 -13.13 13.96
N ASN A 67 9.50 -13.29 15.27
CA ASN A 67 9.98 -12.31 16.25
C ASN A 67 11.49 -12.47 16.47
N GLY A 68 12.16 -11.40 16.88
CA GLY A 68 13.59 -11.49 17.20
C GLY A 68 13.85 -12.34 18.44
N HIS A 69 14.66 -13.39 18.32
CA HIS A 69 14.98 -14.31 19.41
C HIS A 69 15.54 -13.61 20.66
N TYR A 70 16.51 -12.71 20.48
CA TYR A 70 17.10 -11.95 21.60
C TYR A 70 16.36 -10.66 21.93
N SER A 71 15.53 -10.17 21.02
CA SER A 71 14.81 -8.89 21.16
C SER A 71 13.36 -9.07 21.58
N LEU A 72 12.92 -10.30 21.88
CA LEU A 72 11.53 -10.64 22.17
C LEU A 72 10.93 -9.75 23.27
N ASN A 73 11.72 -9.47 24.32
CA ASN A 73 11.29 -8.66 25.46
C ASN A 73 11.51 -7.15 25.25
N ARG A 74 12.24 -6.76 24.20
CA ARG A 74 12.63 -5.36 23.94
C ARG A 74 11.82 -4.71 22.82
N THR A 75 11.28 -5.48 21.89
CA THR A 75 10.56 -4.93 20.75
C THR A 75 9.52 -5.92 20.19
N SER A 76 8.33 -5.42 19.89
CA SER A 76 7.26 -6.15 19.17
C SER A 76 7.49 -6.25 17.65
N LYS A 77 8.74 -6.10 17.20
CA LYS A 77 9.07 -6.03 15.77
C LYS A 77 9.03 -7.42 15.15
N LEU A 78 8.21 -7.56 14.12
CA LEU A 78 8.01 -8.80 13.39
C LEU A 78 8.79 -8.78 12.07
N TYR A 79 9.50 -9.86 11.77
CA TYR A 79 10.32 -9.96 10.56
C TYR A 79 9.69 -10.92 9.56
N LEU A 80 9.40 -10.42 8.36
CA LEU A 80 8.96 -11.20 7.22
C LEU A 80 10.13 -11.70 6.38
N PRO A 81 9.95 -12.77 5.59
CA PRO A 81 10.97 -13.24 4.65
C PRO A 81 11.48 -12.13 3.72
N LYS A 82 12.76 -12.19 3.37
CA LYS A 82 13.42 -11.21 2.47
C LYS A 82 12.81 -11.15 1.07
N ASP A 83 12.09 -12.20 0.68
CA ASP A 83 11.45 -12.30 -0.63
C ASP A 83 10.16 -11.50 -0.68
N LEU A 84 9.61 -11.10 0.47
CA LEU A 84 8.48 -10.17 0.56
C LEU A 84 8.99 -8.73 0.66
N CYS A 85 8.17 -7.80 0.17
CA CYS A 85 8.34 -6.37 0.35
C CYS A 85 6.96 -5.70 0.33
N VAL A 86 6.87 -4.46 0.79
CA VAL A 86 5.59 -3.71 0.83
C VAL A 86 4.89 -3.68 -0.54
N LYS A 87 5.66 -3.58 -1.63
CA LYS A 87 5.12 -3.60 -2.98
C LYS A 87 4.51 -4.96 -3.33
N LYS A 88 5.19 -6.05 -2.98
CA LYS A 88 4.68 -7.41 -3.23
C LYS A 88 3.44 -7.70 -2.39
N THR A 89 3.43 -7.32 -1.11
CA THR A 89 2.25 -7.52 -0.26
C THR A 89 1.07 -6.67 -0.72
N ASN A 90 1.32 -5.46 -1.23
CA ASN A 90 0.28 -4.65 -1.88
C ASN A 90 -0.27 -5.32 -3.13
N ASN A 91 0.59 -5.84 -4.01
CA ASN A 91 0.16 -6.54 -5.21
C ASN A 91 -0.70 -7.76 -4.87
N MET A 92 -0.28 -8.59 -3.91
CA MET A 92 -1.07 -9.73 -3.41
C MET A 92 -2.45 -9.29 -2.89
N PHE A 93 -2.51 -8.16 -2.17
CA PHE A 93 -3.78 -7.62 -1.71
C PHE A 93 -4.69 -7.20 -2.87
N CYS A 94 -4.14 -6.51 -3.88
CA CYS A 94 -4.88 -6.09 -5.07
C CYS A 94 -5.36 -7.28 -5.91
N GLU A 95 -4.57 -8.35 -6.00
CA GLU A 95 -4.96 -9.60 -6.68
C GLU A 95 -6.12 -10.29 -5.96
N LEU A 96 -6.12 -10.29 -4.62
CA LEU A 96 -7.19 -10.87 -3.82
C LEU A 96 -8.45 -10.01 -3.78
N ASN A 97 -8.29 -8.68 -3.83
CA ASN A 97 -9.37 -7.70 -3.71
C ASN A 97 -9.43 -6.77 -4.94
N SER A 98 -9.79 -7.34 -6.09
CA SER A 98 -9.88 -6.61 -7.37
C SER A 98 -10.88 -5.44 -7.36
N THR A 99 -11.83 -5.44 -6.42
CA THR A 99 -12.90 -4.44 -6.30
C THR A 99 -12.44 -3.16 -5.59
N SER A 100 -11.40 -3.24 -4.76
CA SER A 100 -10.92 -2.12 -3.95
C SER A 100 -9.85 -1.33 -4.71
N LYS A 101 -10.19 -0.12 -5.19
CA LYS A 101 -9.18 0.81 -5.74
C LYS A 101 -8.34 1.41 -4.61
N LEU A 102 -7.30 0.69 -4.19
CA LEU A 102 -6.33 1.13 -3.21
C LEU A 102 -5.04 1.59 -3.90
N SER A 103 -4.57 2.80 -3.60
CA SER A 103 -3.26 3.25 -4.08
C SER A 103 -2.13 2.60 -3.27
N TYR A 104 -0.97 2.39 -3.92
CA TYR A 104 0.23 1.90 -3.25
C TYR A 104 0.63 2.78 -2.06
N GLU A 105 0.54 4.11 -2.18
CA GLU A 105 0.95 5.01 -1.11
C GLU A 105 0.03 4.90 0.11
N SER A 106 -1.27 4.71 -0.12
CA SER A 106 -2.20 4.49 0.98
C SER A 106 -1.94 3.14 1.67
N TYR A 107 -1.65 2.08 0.92
CA TYR A 107 -1.21 0.80 1.49
C TYR A 107 0.05 0.97 2.34
N ARG A 108 1.06 1.64 1.78
CA ARG A 108 2.36 1.87 2.41
C ARG A 108 2.23 2.69 3.68
N THR A 109 1.35 3.68 3.70
CA THR A 109 1.06 4.50 4.88
C THR A 109 0.45 3.64 5.99
N ILE A 110 -0.56 2.82 5.67
CA ILE A 110 -1.15 1.87 6.64
C ILE A 110 -0.08 0.89 7.14
N PHE A 111 0.73 0.33 6.24
CA PHE A 111 1.78 -0.62 6.59
C PHE A 111 2.80 -0.01 7.56
N ASN A 112 3.30 1.20 7.31
CA ASN A 112 4.35 1.80 8.12
C ASN A 112 3.84 2.40 9.44
N HIS A 113 2.60 2.89 9.47
CA HIS A 113 2.05 3.55 10.64
C HIS A 113 1.41 2.56 11.61
N ASP A 114 0.69 1.56 11.08
CA ASP A 114 -0.07 0.63 11.91
C ASP A 114 0.76 -0.63 12.28
N PHE A 115 1.87 -0.89 11.58
CA PHE A 115 2.69 -2.10 11.80
C PHE A 115 4.17 -1.80 11.99
N ASN A 116 4.80 -2.52 12.93
CA ASN A 116 6.24 -2.52 13.13
C ASN A 116 6.86 -3.78 12.49
N ILE A 117 6.83 -3.86 11.16
CA ILE A 117 7.29 -5.03 10.39
C ILE A 117 8.58 -4.69 9.63
N GLY A 118 9.58 -5.57 9.72
CA GLY A 118 10.79 -5.53 8.90
C GLY A 118 10.81 -6.65 7.85
N PHE A 119 11.60 -6.46 6.79
CA PHE A 119 11.86 -7.50 5.80
C PHE A 119 13.28 -8.05 5.96
N GLY A 120 13.40 -9.37 5.81
CA GLY A 120 14.67 -10.07 6.02
C GLY A 120 14.98 -10.27 7.51
N TYR A 121 16.03 -11.03 7.77
CA TYR A 121 16.40 -11.44 9.13
C TYR A 121 17.69 -10.77 9.58
N LEU A 122 17.72 -10.34 10.85
CA LEU A 122 18.95 -9.87 11.46
C LEU A 122 19.93 -11.03 11.66
N ARG A 123 21.17 -10.86 11.21
CA ARG A 123 22.24 -11.86 11.39
C ARG A 123 22.51 -12.17 12.87
N THR A 124 22.38 -11.20 13.75
CA THR A 124 22.63 -11.32 15.20
C THR A 124 21.54 -12.08 15.96
N ASN A 125 20.54 -12.59 15.26
CA ASN A 125 19.32 -13.09 15.85
C ASN A 125 19.28 -14.63 15.83
N THR A 126 20.39 -15.30 15.49
CA THR A 126 20.58 -16.73 15.70
C THR A 126 21.29 -16.97 17.04
N CYS A 127 20.75 -17.87 17.86
CA CYS A 127 21.47 -18.41 19.01
C CYS A 127 22.20 -19.71 18.62
N SER A 128 23.10 -20.17 19.49
CA SER A 128 23.82 -21.44 19.31
C SER A 128 22.87 -22.60 18.99
N THR A 129 21.73 -22.69 19.69
CA THR A 129 20.72 -23.72 19.43
C THR A 129 20.08 -23.58 18.05
N CYS A 130 19.81 -22.35 17.59
CA CYS A 130 19.33 -22.12 16.23
C CYS A 130 20.37 -22.55 15.18
N ASP A 131 21.64 -22.25 15.41
CA ASP A 131 22.72 -22.62 14.49
C ASP A 131 22.88 -24.14 14.41
N GLU A 132 22.80 -24.85 15.54
CA GLU A 132 22.76 -26.31 15.58
C GLU A 132 21.59 -26.88 14.75
N PHE A 133 20.39 -26.32 14.89
CA PHE A 133 19.24 -26.76 14.10
C PHE A 133 19.43 -26.47 12.62
N VAL A 134 20.03 -25.34 12.24
CA VAL A 134 20.35 -25.03 10.84
C VAL A 134 21.32 -26.07 10.26
N VAL A 135 22.35 -26.45 11.02
CA VAL A 135 23.30 -27.50 10.59
C VAL A 135 22.61 -28.86 10.46
N LYS A 136 21.80 -29.25 11.46
CA LYS A 136 21.03 -30.52 11.42
C LYS A 136 20.07 -30.57 10.24
N LEU A 137 19.33 -29.49 9.96
CA LEU A 137 18.42 -29.39 8.82
C LEU A 137 19.15 -29.54 7.49
N LYS A 138 20.31 -28.88 7.32
CA LYS A 138 21.14 -29.01 6.12
C LYS A 138 21.62 -30.45 5.91
N GLY A 139 22.01 -31.13 6.99
CA GLY A 139 22.39 -32.55 6.94
C GLY A 139 21.24 -33.44 6.45
N LEU A 140 20.06 -33.29 7.08
CA LEU A 140 18.85 -34.02 6.71
C LEU A 140 18.39 -33.75 5.27
N GLU A 141 18.50 -32.50 4.81
CA GLU A 141 18.19 -32.15 3.41
C GLU A 141 19.14 -32.82 2.42
N ALA A 142 20.44 -32.89 2.74
CA ALA A 142 21.42 -33.55 1.90
C ALA A 142 21.17 -35.07 1.83
N GLU A 143 20.87 -35.70 2.96
CA GLU A 143 20.48 -37.12 3.02
C GLU A 143 19.20 -37.39 2.21
N LYS A 144 18.17 -36.54 2.39
CA LYS A 144 16.92 -36.63 1.62
C LYS A 144 17.20 -36.56 0.12
N ARG A 145 18.03 -35.60 -0.34
CA ARG A 145 18.41 -35.47 -1.76
C ARG A 145 19.13 -36.72 -2.28
N ARG A 146 20.07 -37.28 -1.52
CA ARG A 146 20.77 -38.52 -1.87
C ARG A 146 19.79 -39.69 -2.01
N ALA A 147 18.85 -39.82 -1.07
CA ALA A 147 17.85 -40.87 -1.10
C ALA A 147 16.85 -40.75 -2.26
N SER A 148 16.48 -39.53 -2.69
CA SER A 148 15.67 -39.34 -3.90
C SER A 148 16.41 -39.83 -5.15
N ASN A 149 17.65 -39.38 -5.31
CA ASN A 149 18.47 -39.74 -6.48
C ASN A 149 18.69 -41.24 -6.57
N ASP A 150 18.94 -41.91 -5.45
CA ASP A 150 19.15 -43.36 -5.39
C ASP A 150 17.87 -44.15 -5.73
N LYS A 151 16.68 -43.64 -5.36
CA LYS A 151 15.39 -44.21 -5.79
C LYS A 151 15.15 -44.04 -7.29
N ASP A 152 15.51 -42.89 -7.85
CA ASP A 152 15.35 -42.61 -9.28
C ASP A 152 16.29 -43.49 -10.12
N VAL A 153 17.55 -43.67 -9.68
CA VAL A 153 18.50 -44.61 -10.30
C VAL A 153 17.98 -46.05 -10.23
N LYS A 154 17.49 -46.50 -9.08
CA LYS A 154 16.90 -47.85 -8.92
C LYS A 154 15.65 -48.09 -9.75
N LYS A 155 14.90 -47.04 -10.10
CA LYS A 155 13.72 -47.11 -10.96
C LYS A 155 14.09 -47.24 -12.43
N ILE A 156 15.21 -46.65 -12.85
CA ILE A 156 15.78 -46.81 -14.20
C ILE A 156 16.33 -48.22 -14.38
N THR A 157 17.07 -48.75 -13.42
CA THR A 157 17.70 -50.08 -13.53
C THR A 157 16.74 -51.26 -13.44
N LYS A 158 15.54 -51.08 -12.86
CA LYS A 158 14.48 -52.10 -12.83
C LYS A 158 13.58 -52.14 -14.07
N LYS A 159 13.74 -51.20 -15.00
CA LYS A 159 12.88 -51.07 -16.20
C LYS A 159 13.52 -51.65 -17.46
N ASN A 160 14.73 -52.22 -17.33
CA ASN A 160 15.42 -52.99 -18.37
C ASN A 160 15.32 -54.49 -18.07
#